data_AF-A0A9D1J862-F1
#
_entry.id   AF-A0A9D1J862-F1
#
_cell.length_a   1.000
_cell.length_b   1.000
_cell.length_c   1.000
_cell.angle_alpha   90.00
_cell.angle_beta   90.00
_cell.angle_gamma   90.00
#
_symmetry.space_group_name_H-M   'P 1'
#
loop_
_entity.id
_entity.type
_entity.pdbx_description
1 polymer ?
#
loop_
_entity_poly.entity_id
_entity_poly.type
_entity_poly.pdbx_seq_one_letter_code
_entity_poly.pdbx_strand_id
1 'polypeptide(L)'
;MKIKKVVKKAKRSGTSKIPLLRRALPVILVVVFSAVTLLAVLPLLPKKPLQSTPKHYQGVIELWNVESFEGGIGSRATWLTQRAAKFESTHEGLFVHVTTLTESQLEQKLAEGGSFDLISFSRGVGAKVQSYLQPYTASVAGIRENFLVSGQVGAKVYALPYYCGVYCLFARTSQLHQNADLLSTALVNTFTRKVGKHTYNLQPLICGFTPHNSPLTALAMSGGQGEIAPDESVTQYSAYEKFLANTTAVTLLGTQRDMYRLAKREQSGKIENLTFYPLYGYTDLVQYLGVSSSAGEKTQSCMEFLQFVASEQSQRTLVNVSMFSVAEYSLYTDERYVASEEGLSSAYVPNVFGDATAVANQRKEAISTLRLK
;
A
#
# COMPACT_ATOMS: atom_id res chain seq x y z
N MET A 1 25.63 8.24 -125.10
CA MET A 1 24.26 8.27 -124.56
C MET A 1 24.02 6.96 -123.80
N LYS A 2 24.15 6.94 -122.47
CA LYS A 2 24.18 5.70 -121.67
C LYS A 2 22.79 5.35 -121.14
N ILE A 3 22.30 4.18 -121.52
CA ILE A 3 21.06 3.56 -121.03
C ILE A 3 21.43 2.39 -120.12
N LYS A 4 20.73 2.31 -118.98
CA LYS A 4 20.86 1.29 -117.92
C LYS A 4 20.60 -0.13 -118.44
N LYS A 5 21.35 -1.09 -117.91
CA LYS A 5 20.90 -2.48 -117.75
C LYS A 5 21.22 -2.96 -116.32
N VAL A 6 20.21 -3.56 -115.71
CA VAL A 6 20.21 -4.18 -114.37
C VAL A 6 20.66 -5.64 -114.52
N VAL A 7 21.32 -6.20 -113.49
CA VAL A 7 20.94 -7.46 -112.77
C VAL A 7 22.13 -8.15 -112.03
N LYS A 8 21.95 -8.23 -110.70
CA LYS A 8 22.26 -9.26 -109.66
C LYS A 8 23.68 -9.86 -109.37
N LYS A 9 23.98 -9.72 -108.07
CA LYS A 9 24.48 -10.68 -107.03
C LYS A 9 25.93 -11.20 -107.07
N ALA A 10 26.65 -10.91 -105.97
CA ALA A 10 27.25 -11.95 -105.10
C ALA A 10 27.31 -11.44 -103.65
N LYS A 11 26.75 -12.23 -102.72
CA LYS A 11 26.69 -11.97 -101.27
C LYS A 11 27.65 -12.99 -100.63
N ARG A 12 28.71 -12.54 -99.95
CA ARG A 12 29.52 -13.41 -99.06
C ARG A 12 29.04 -13.24 -97.62
N SER A 13 28.54 -14.35 -97.12
CA SER A 13 28.06 -14.62 -95.77
C SER A 13 29.19 -14.82 -94.78
N GLY A 14 28.98 -14.47 -93.51
CA GLY A 14 29.87 -14.93 -92.44
C GLY A 14 29.63 -14.31 -91.06
N THR A 15 28.40 -14.29 -90.55
CA THR A 15 28.15 -14.08 -89.11
C THR A 15 27.42 -15.29 -88.53
N SER A 16 28.15 -16.02 -87.68
CA SER A 16 27.66 -17.13 -86.87
C SER A 16 26.49 -16.67 -86.00
N LYS A 17 25.29 -17.17 -86.29
CA LYS A 17 24.12 -17.00 -85.43
C LYS A 17 24.09 -18.16 -84.43
N ILE A 18 24.59 -17.94 -83.23
CA ILE A 18 24.25 -18.79 -82.08
C ILE A 18 22.79 -18.46 -81.72
N PRO A 19 21.88 -19.45 -81.66
CA PRO A 19 20.45 -19.19 -81.49
C PRO A 19 20.17 -18.54 -80.12
N LEU A 20 19.32 -17.50 -80.11
CA LEU A 20 18.87 -16.75 -78.92
C LEU A 20 18.46 -17.65 -77.74
N LEU A 21 17.98 -18.87 -78.03
CA LEU A 21 17.59 -19.88 -77.05
C LEU A 21 18.70 -20.23 -76.05
N ARG A 22 19.97 -20.26 -76.48
CA ARG A 22 21.12 -20.58 -75.60
C ARG A 22 21.45 -19.48 -74.60
N ARG A 23 21.06 -18.22 -74.86
CA ARG A 23 21.29 -17.08 -73.96
C ARG A 23 20.14 -16.87 -72.96
N ALA A 24 18.93 -17.31 -73.30
CA ALA A 24 17.76 -17.22 -72.41
C ALA A 24 17.72 -18.33 -71.35
N LEU A 25 18.27 -19.52 -71.65
CA LEU A 25 18.29 -20.67 -70.75
C LEU A 25 18.91 -20.40 -69.35
N PRO A 26 20.09 -19.75 -69.21
CA PRO A 26 20.63 -19.46 -67.89
C PRO A 26 19.78 -18.44 -67.12
N VAL A 27 19.15 -17.48 -67.80
CA VAL A 27 18.26 -16.49 -67.16
C VAL A 27 17.00 -17.17 -66.63
N ILE A 28 16.39 -18.06 -67.43
CA ILE A 28 15.22 -18.83 -67.01
C ILE A 28 15.57 -19.74 -65.82
N LEU A 29 16.73 -20.41 -65.85
CA LEU A 29 17.19 -21.23 -64.73
C LEU A 29 17.39 -20.41 -63.45
N VAL A 30 17.95 -19.21 -63.53
CA VAL A 30 18.09 -18.31 -62.38
C VAL A 30 16.73 -17.87 -61.85
N VAL A 31 15.79 -17.51 -62.73
CA VAL A 31 14.43 -17.10 -62.31
C VAL A 31 13.67 -18.26 -61.66
N VAL A 32 13.75 -19.46 -62.24
CA VAL A 32 13.13 -20.67 -61.69
C VAL A 32 13.80 -21.05 -60.36
N PHE A 33 15.12 -20.99 -60.27
CA PHE A 33 15.84 -21.25 -59.02
C PHE A 33 15.45 -20.24 -57.93
N SER A 34 15.39 -18.95 -58.25
CA SER A 34 14.92 -17.89 -57.34
C SER A 34 13.47 -18.10 -56.91
N ALA A 35 12.58 -18.48 -57.83
CA ALA A 35 11.18 -18.74 -57.50
C ALA A 35 11.00 -19.99 -56.63
N VAL A 36 11.74 -21.07 -56.93
CA VAL A 36 11.71 -22.32 -56.14
C VAL A 36 12.32 -22.10 -54.76
N THR A 37 13.42 -21.37 -54.65
CA THR A 37 14.01 -21.01 -53.36
C THR A 37 13.09 -20.12 -52.54
N LEU A 38 12.45 -19.11 -53.14
CA LEU A 38 11.42 -18.33 -52.45
C LEU A 38 10.27 -19.21 -51.96
N LEU A 39 9.71 -20.07 -52.82
CA LEU A 39 8.60 -20.96 -52.47
C LEU A 39 8.97 -22.02 -51.42
N ALA A 40 10.22 -22.48 -51.39
CA ALA A 40 10.71 -23.44 -50.42
C ALA A 40 11.10 -22.78 -49.09
N VAL A 41 11.65 -21.56 -49.11
CA VAL A 41 12.11 -20.83 -47.92
C VAL A 41 10.97 -20.09 -47.23
N LEU A 42 10.00 -19.52 -47.95
CA LEU A 42 8.82 -18.84 -47.39
C LEU A 42 8.07 -19.66 -46.32
N PRO A 43 7.76 -20.96 -46.52
CA PRO A 43 7.11 -21.77 -45.49
C PRO A 43 8.04 -22.19 -44.35
N LEU A 44 9.36 -22.09 -44.53
CA LEU A 44 10.38 -22.35 -43.51
C LEU A 44 10.77 -21.10 -42.71
N LEU A 45 10.36 -19.91 -43.16
CA LEU A 45 10.52 -18.69 -42.37
C LEU A 45 9.77 -18.85 -41.04
N PRO A 46 10.39 -18.48 -39.91
CA PRO A 46 9.71 -18.51 -38.63
C PRO A 46 8.46 -17.63 -38.73
N LYS A 47 7.29 -18.25 -38.68
CA LYS A 47 6.02 -17.53 -38.57
C LYS A 47 6.13 -16.70 -37.30
N LYS A 48 6.00 -15.37 -37.42
CA LYS A 48 5.87 -14.50 -36.26
C LYS A 48 4.76 -15.12 -35.41
N PRO A 49 5.01 -15.50 -34.14
CA PRO A 49 3.94 -16.06 -33.33
C PRO A 49 2.78 -15.07 -33.40
N LEU A 50 1.58 -15.57 -33.72
CA LEU A 50 0.36 -14.80 -33.57
C LEU A 50 0.46 -14.17 -32.19
N GLN A 51 0.57 -12.84 -32.12
CA GLN A 51 0.53 -12.13 -30.86
C GLN A 51 -0.81 -12.50 -30.24
N SER A 52 -0.77 -13.40 -29.25
CA SER A 52 -1.94 -13.66 -28.43
C SER A 52 -2.32 -12.32 -27.84
N THR A 53 -3.56 -11.89 -28.03
CA THR A 53 -4.09 -10.72 -27.33
C THR A 53 -3.78 -10.93 -25.84
N PRO A 54 -3.07 -9.99 -25.19
CA PRO A 54 -2.76 -10.13 -23.77
C PRO A 54 -4.05 -10.40 -23.00
N LYS A 55 -4.04 -11.41 -22.12
CA LYS A 55 -5.21 -11.71 -21.28
C LYS A 55 -5.49 -10.61 -20.24
N HIS A 56 -4.49 -9.77 -19.96
CA HIS A 56 -4.51 -8.70 -18.98
C HIS A 56 -3.90 -7.43 -19.58
N TYR A 57 -4.18 -6.27 -18.97
CA TYR A 57 -3.58 -4.99 -19.36
C TYR A 57 -2.04 -5.06 -19.33
N GLN A 58 -1.40 -4.41 -20.31
CA GLN A 58 0.05 -4.22 -20.35
C GLN A 58 0.33 -2.71 -20.35
N GLY A 59 1.21 -2.26 -19.46
CA GLY A 59 1.51 -0.84 -19.24
C GLY A 59 1.72 -0.51 -17.77
N VAL A 60 1.59 0.77 -17.44
CA VAL A 60 1.83 1.30 -16.08
C VAL A 60 0.49 1.61 -15.39
N ILE A 61 0.32 1.08 -14.19
CA ILE A 61 -0.71 1.44 -13.22
C ILE A 61 -0.09 2.45 -12.24
N GLU A 62 -0.60 3.67 -12.22
CA GLU A 62 -0.16 4.73 -11.30
C GLU A 62 -0.87 4.58 -9.95
N LEU A 63 -0.10 4.28 -8.90
CA LEU A 63 -0.57 4.15 -7.53
C LEU A 63 -0.08 5.34 -6.69
N TRP A 64 -1.00 6.16 -6.19
CA TRP A 64 -0.68 7.22 -5.22
C TRP A 64 -0.79 6.68 -3.79
N ASN A 65 0.24 6.85 -2.96
CA ASN A 65 0.29 6.36 -1.58
C ASN A 65 0.33 7.54 -0.59
N VAL A 66 -0.70 7.66 0.24
CA VAL A 66 -0.85 8.71 1.26
C VAL A 66 -1.05 8.05 2.61
N GLU A 67 -0.19 8.37 3.58
CA GLU A 67 -0.21 7.75 4.91
C GLU A 67 -0.52 8.82 5.97
N SER A 68 -1.52 8.60 6.82
CA SER A 68 -1.96 9.57 7.85
C SER A 68 -1.60 9.18 9.30
N PHE A 69 -0.96 8.04 9.47
CA PHE A 69 -0.49 7.52 10.76
C PHE A 69 0.85 6.82 10.60
N GLU A 70 1.60 6.61 11.67
CA GLU A 70 2.93 6.00 11.59
C GLU A 70 2.92 4.46 11.49
N GLY A 71 3.92 3.90 10.80
CA GLY A 71 4.14 2.46 10.68
C GLY A 71 4.96 1.89 11.83
N GLY A 72 5.04 0.55 11.92
CA GLY A 72 5.82 -0.13 12.96
C GLY A 72 7.34 -0.02 12.74
N ILE A 73 7.84 -0.67 11.69
CA ILE A 73 9.25 -0.64 11.28
C ILE A 73 9.42 -0.47 9.77
N GLY A 74 10.54 0.14 9.38
CA GLY A 74 10.84 0.35 7.96
C GLY A 74 9.82 1.26 7.28
N SER A 75 9.79 1.19 5.95
CA SER A 75 8.89 1.99 5.12
C SER A 75 7.75 1.13 4.59
N ARG A 76 6.51 1.51 4.92
CA ARG A 76 5.30 0.86 4.37
C ARG A 76 5.13 1.16 2.88
N ALA A 77 5.55 2.33 2.41
CA ALA A 77 5.66 2.62 0.99
C ALA A 77 6.60 1.61 0.29
N THR A 78 7.77 1.32 0.88
CA THR A 78 8.68 0.30 0.35
C THR A 78 8.06 -1.11 0.38
N TRP A 79 7.32 -1.45 1.43
CA TRP A 79 6.56 -2.70 1.49
C TRP A 79 5.54 -2.80 0.34
N LEU A 80 4.81 -1.72 0.06
CA LEU A 80 3.84 -1.66 -1.03
C LEU A 80 4.52 -1.76 -2.40
N THR A 81 5.67 -1.09 -2.60
CA THR A 81 6.51 -1.26 -3.80
C THR A 81 7.00 -2.70 -3.97
N GLN A 82 7.35 -3.39 -2.89
CA GLN A 82 7.72 -4.81 -2.97
C GLN A 82 6.52 -5.71 -3.30
N ARG A 83 5.31 -5.37 -2.84
CA ARG A 83 4.08 -6.06 -3.27
C ARG A 83 3.82 -5.83 -4.77
N ALA A 84 3.94 -4.60 -5.24
CA ALA A 84 3.91 -4.26 -6.68
C ALA A 84 4.87 -5.14 -7.48
N ALA A 85 6.17 -5.14 -7.15
CA ALA A 85 7.16 -5.96 -7.85
C ALA A 85 6.81 -7.48 -7.85
N LYS A 86 6.24 -7.98 -6.75
CA LYS A 86 5.83 -9.39 -6.69
C LYS A 86 4.62 -9.68 -7.56
N PHE A 87 3.65 -8.77 -7.62
CA PHE A 87 2.50 -8.85 -8.52
C PHE A 87 2.94 -8.85 -9.99
N GLU A 88 3.80 -7.91 -10.36
CA GLU A 88 4.38 -7.75 -11.70
C GLU A 88 5.08 -9.03 -12.19
N SER A 89 5.76 -9.76 -11.29
CA SER A 89 6.43 -11.03 -11.64
C SER A 89 5.48 -12.12 -12.16
N THR A 90 4.18 -11.96 -11.96
CA THR A 90 3.12 -12.87 -12.42
C THR A 90 2.21 -12.24 -13.49
N HIS A 91 2.44 -10.97 -13.86
CA HIS A 91 1.65 -10.19 -14.82
C HIS A 91 2.58 -9.56 -15.86
N GLU A 92 2.96 -10.35 -16.88
CA GLU A 92 3.93 -9.93 -17.89
C GLU A 92 3.50 -8.65 -18.63
N GLY A 93 4.38 -7.65 -18.62
CA GLY A 93 4.17 -6.36 -19.29
C GLY A 93 3.36 -5.35 -18.49
N LEU A 94 2.94 -5.68 -17.26
CA LEU A 94 2.27 -4.77 -16.33
C LEU A 94 3.26 -4.29 -15.25
N PHE A 95 3.22 -2.99 -14.93
CA PHE A 95 4.02 -2.36 -13.88
C PHE A 95 3.13 -1.50 -12.97
N VAL A 96 3.34 -1.54 -11.66
CA VAL A 96 2.63 -0.72 -10.67
C VAL A 96 3.61 0.31 -10.10
N HIS A 97 3.48 1.55 -10.54
CA HIS A 97 4.34 2.65 -10.10
C HIS A 97 3.78 3.31 -8.84
N VAL A 98 4.48 3.15 -7.71
CA VAL A 98 4.06 3.69 -6.40
C VAL A 98 4.67 5.07 -6.17
N THR A 99 3.83 6.10 -6.10
CA THR A 99 4.22 7.47 -5.76
C THR A 99 3.71 7.84 -4.37
N THR A 100 4.61 8.06 -3.41
CA THR A 100 4.24 8.56 -2.08
C THR A 100 3.97 10.06 -2.12
N LEU A 101 2.84 10.48 -1.56
CA LEU A 101 2.41 11.88 -1.47
C LEU A 101 2.07 12.24 -0.03
N THR A 102 2.34 13.49 0.35
CA THR A 102 1.65 14.10 1.50
C THR A 102 0.20 14.39 1.14
N GLU A 103 -0.63 14.61 2.16
CA GLU A 103 -2.02 15.05 1.98
C GLU A 103 -2.12 16.34 1.16
N SER A 104 -1.23 17.31 1.40
CA SER A 104 -1.17 18.56 0.62
C SER A 104 -0.75 18.35 -0.84
N GLN A 105 0.19 17.44 -1.10
CA GLN A 105 0.60 17.09 -2.47
C GLN A 105 -0.52 16.38 -3.23
N LEU A 106 -1.30 15.52 -2.56
CA LEU A 106 -2.49 14.91 -3.13
C LEU A 106 -3.50 15.99 -3.56
N GLU A 107 -3.84 16.91 -2.67
CA GLU A 107 -4.79 17.99 -2.96
C GLU A 107 -4.33 18.84 -4.15
N GLN A 108 -3.06 19.24 -4.15
CA GLN A 108 -2.49 20.02 -5.24
C GLN A 108 -2.59 19.25 -6.57
N LYS A 109 -2.19 17.98 -6.60
CA LYS A 109 -2.27 17.16 -7.83
C LYS A 109 -3.71 17.00 -8.32
N LEU A 110 -4.66 16.79 -7.43
CA LEU A 110 -6.08 16.70 -7.80
C LEU A 110 -6.61 18.04 -8.35
N ALA A 111 -6.23 19.17 -7.74
CA ALA A 111 -6.60 20.50 -8.19
C ALA A 111 -6.02 20.85 -9.57
N GLU A 112 -4.82 20.34 -9.88
CA GLU A 112 -4.15 20.48 -11.18
C GLU A 112 -4.70 19.52 -12.26
N GLY A 113 -5.72 18.71 -11.93
CA GLY A 113 -6.31 17.74 -12.86
C GLY A 113 -5.49 16.46 -13.03
N GLY A 114 -4.56 16.20 -12.11
CA GLY A 114 -3.83 14.93 -12.04
C GLY A 114 -4.75 13.76 -11.72
N SER A 115 -4.41 12.59 -12.25
CA SER A 115 -5.17 11.35 -12.06
C SER A 115 -4.29 10.22 -11.54
N PHE A 116 -4.92 9.27 -10.86
CA PHE A 116 -4.33 8.00 -10.46
C PHE A 116 -5.20 6.85 -10.97
N ASP A 117 -4.63 5.65 -11.05
CA ASP A 117 -5.36 4.42 -11.30
C ASP A 117 -5.75 3.76 -9.97
N LEU A 118 -4.81 3.80 -9.02
CA LEU A 118 -4.95 3.29 -7.66
C LEU A 118 -4.58 4.36 -6.63
N ILE A 119 -5.19 4.31 -5.47
CA ILE A 119 -4.78 5.10 -4.32
C ILE A 119 -4.74 4.25 -3.05
N SER A 120 -3.63 4.34 -2.32
CA SER A 120 -3.47 3.85 -0.96
C SER A 120 -3.65 5.02 0.00
N PHE A 121 -4.60 4.93 0.92
CA PHE A 121 -4.95 6.02 1.82
C PHE A 121 -5.49 5.55 3.17
N SER A 122 -5.49 6.44 4.14
CA SER A 122 -6.05 6.22 5.49
C SER A 122 -7.08 7.30 5.82
N ARG A 123 -7.66 7.20 7.01
CA ARG A 123 -8.60 8.19 7.54
C ARG A 123 -7.99 9.60 7.44
N GLY A 124 -8.83 10.58 7.11
CA GLY A 124 -8.42 11.96 6.82
C GLY A 124 -8.33 12.27 5.33
N VAL A 125 -7.96 11.26 4.54
CA VAL A 125 -7.87 11.39 3.07
C VAL A 125 -9.14 10.91 2.39
N GLY A 126 -9.85 9.93 2.97
CA GLY A 126 -10.99 9.26 2.33
C GLY A 126 -12.05 10.22 1.79
N ALA A 127 -12.50 11.19 2.58
CA ALA A 127 -13.50 12.18 2.16
C ALA A 127 -13.08 12.96 0.91
N LYS A 128 -11.77 13.20 0.72
CA LYS A 128 -11.22 13.98 -0.40
C LYS A 128 -11.16 13.18 -1.69
N VAL A 129 -11.00 11.86 -1.58
CA VAL A 129 -10.81 10.98 -2.73
C VAL A 129 -12.07 10.21 -3.10
N GLN A 130 -13.10 10.18 -2.23
CA GLN A 130 -14.31 9.38 -2.42
C GLN A 130 -14.96 9.57 -3.80
N SER A 131 -15.06 10.82 -4.29
CA SER A 131 -15.67 11.14 -5.59
C SER A 131 -14.87 10.63 -6.80
N TYR A 132 -13.62 10.25 -6.59
CA TYR A 132 -12.73 9.70 -7.61
C TYR A 132 -12.71 8.18 -7.61
N LEU A 133 -13.40 7.52 -6.69
CA LEU A 133 -13.35 6.06 -6.54
C LEU A 133 -14.54 5.37 -7.19
N GLN A 134 -14.28 4.18 -7.75
CA GLN A 134 -15.32 3.23 -8.12
C GLN A 134 -15.43 2.09 -7.10
N PRO A 135 -16.62 1.48 -6.95
CA PRO A 135 -16.78 0.31 -6.09
C PRO A 135 -15.85 -0.84 -6.46
N TYR A 136 -15.31 -1.51 -5.46
CA TYR A 136 -14.69 -2.81 -5.61
C TYR A 136 -15.77 -3.87 -5.91
N THR A 137 -15.62 -4.59 -7.02
CA THR A 137 -16.64 -5.53 -7.52
C THR A 137 -16.22 -6.99 -7.45
N ALA A 138 -14.94 -7.28 -7.20
CA ALA A 138 -14.47 -8.64 -7.02
C ALA A 138 -14.85 -9.18 -5.63
N SER A 139 -14.84 -10.51 -5.49
CA SER A 139 -15.12 -11.17 -4.22
C SER A 139 -14.04 -10.80 -3.20
N VAL A 140 -14.45 -10.24 -2.06
CA VAL A 140 -13.56 -10.00 -0.93
C VAL A 140 -13.65 -11.20 0.01
N ALA A 141 -12.58 -11.99 0.08
CA ALA A 141 -12.50 -13.15 0.96
C ALA A 141 -11.39 -12.97 1.99
N GLY A 142 -11.62 -13.44 3.22
CA GLY A 142 -10.60 -13.53 4.26
C GLY A 142 -10.28 -12.24 5.01
N ILE A 143 -10.89 -11.10 4.67
CA ILE A 143 -10.81 -9.87 5.46
C ILE A 143 -11.94 -9.83 6.48
N ARG A 144 -11.62 -9.45 7.73
CA ARG A 144 -12.61 -9.30 8.80
C ARG A 144 -13.70 -8.28 8.44
N GLU A 145 -14.95 -8.61 8.78
CA GLU A 145 -16.12 -7.79 8.43
C GLU A 145 -16.05 -6.36 8.98
N ASN A 146 -15.60 -6.17 10.22
CA ASN A 146 -15.46 -4.85 10.84
C ASN A 146 -14.52 -3.91 10.07
N PHE A 147 -13.47 -4.45 9.44
CA PHE A 147 -12.59 -3.68 8.56
C PHE A 147 -13.19 -3.46 7.17
N LEU A 148 -13.97 -4.39 6.64
CA LEU A 148 -14.63 -4.21 5.35
C LEU A 148 -15.69 -3.12 5.41
N VAL A 149 -16.50 -3.10 6.46
CA VAL A 149 -17.57 -2.11 6.67
C VAL A 149 -17.01 -0.69 6.76
N SER A 150 -15.81 -0.51 7.32
CA SER A 150 -15.18 0.82 7.42
C SER A 150 -14.75 1.40 6.06
N GLY A 151 -14.67 0.59 5.02
CA GLY A 151 -14.39 0.99 3.65
C GLY A 151 -15.62 1.14 2.75
N GLN A 152 -16.83 1.07 3.31
CA GLN A 152 -18.09 1.10 2.55
C GLN A 152 -18.72 2.49 2.45
N VAL A 153 -19.45 2.71 1.36
CA VAL A 153 -20.44 3.78 1.21
C VAL A 153 -21.75 3.14 0.80
N GLY A 154 -22.76 3.20 1.67
CA GLY A 154 -23.95 2.35 1.56
C GLY A 154 -23.56 0.87 1.66
N ALA A 155 -24.02 0.06 0.72
CA ALA A 155 -23.75 -1.38 0.68
C ALA A 155 -22.54 -1.77 -0.21
N LYS A 156 -21.75 -0.81 -0.68
CA LYS A 156 -20.65 -1.03 -1.62
C LYS A 156 -19.30 -0.70 -0.98
N VAL A 157 -18.31 -1.54 -1.20
CA VAL A 157 -16.92 -1.30 -0.77
C VAL A 157 -16.26 -0.37 -1.78
N TYR A 158 -15.77 0.78 -1.35
CA TYR A 158 -15.00 1.71 -2.18
C TYR A 158 -13.51 1.74 -1.80
N ALA A 159 -13.19 1.28 -0.59
CA ALA A 159 -11.85 1.24 -0.04
C ALA A 159 -11.60 -0.14 0.57
N LEU A 160 -10.68 -0.92 0.00
CA LEU A 160 -10.34 -2.24 0.51
C LEU A 160 -9.24 -2.11 1.59
N PRO A 161 -9.51 -2.41 2.87
CA PRO A 161 -8.49 -2.36 3.91
C PRO A 161 -7.41 -3.41 3.64
N TYR A 162 -6.15 -3.11 3.97
CA TYR A 162 -5.06 -4.07 3.75
C TYR A 162 -3.97 -4.09 4.81
N TYR A 163 -3.94 -3.18 5.77
CA TYR A 163 -3.22 -3.39 7.03
C TYR A 163 -3.77 -2.45 8.10
N CYS A 164 -3.45 -2.75 9.36
CA CYS A 164 -3.77 -1.87 10.47
C CYS A 164 -2.65 -1.77 11.51
N GLY A 165 -2.76 -0.74 12.35
CA GLY A 165 -2.04 -0.58 13.61
C GLY A 165 -2.95 -0.83 14.81
N VAL A 166 -2.35 -0.74 15.99
CA VAL A 166 -3.01 -0.92 17.28
C VAL A 166 -2.56 0.17 18.23
N TYR A 167 -3.32 0.36 19.31
CA TYR A 167 -2.94 1.20 20.43
C TYR A 167 -2.58 0.35 21.65
N CYS A 168 -1.58 0.78 22.40
CA CYS A 168 -1.10 0.06 23.58
C CYS A 168 -0.68 1.03 24.67
N LEU A 169 -0.78 0.60 25.93
CA LEU A 169 -0.22 1.28 27.09
C LEU A 169 1.13 0.68 27.46
N PHE A 170 2.06 1.55 27.85
CA PHE A 170 3.36 1.17 28.37
C PHE A 170 3.68 1.99 29.62
N ALA A 171 4.13 1.34 30.68
CA ALA A 171 4.62 2.01 31.88
C ALA A 171 5.85 1.30 32.43
N ARG A 172 6.72 2.02 33.13
CA ARG A 172 7.86 1.43 33.83
C ARG A 172 7.37 0.65 35.03
N THR A 173 7.78 -0.61 35.17
CA THR A 173 7.34 -1.45 36.28
C THR A 173 7.71 -0.84 37.63
N SER A 174 8.85 -0.13 37.73
CA SER A 174 9.25 0.58 38.97
C SER A 174 8.38 1.79 39.34
N GLN A 175 7.51 2.26 38.44
CA GLN A 175 6.64 3.42 38.63
C GLN A 175 5.17 3.03 38.88
N LEU A 176 4.88 1.74 38.88
CA LEU A 176 3.56 1.21 39.19
C LEU A 176 3.51 0.77 40.65
N HIS A 177 2.35 0.94 41.28
CA HIS A 177 2.08 0.31 42.57
C HIS A 177 2.03 -1.23 42.42
N GLN A 178 2.27 -1.97 43.51
CA GLN A 178 2.15 -3.43 43.48
C GLN A 178 0.74 -3.84 43.03
N ASN A 179 0.66 -4.78 42.07
CA ASN A 179 -0.58 -5.27 41.47
C ASN A 179 -1.42 -4.20 40.75
N ALA A 180 -0.83 -3.07 40.36
CA ALA A 180 -1.53 -2.07 39.56
C ALA A 180 -1.92 -2.64 38.19
N ASP A 181 -3.20 -2.59 37.87
CA ASP A 181 -3.69 -2.81 36.52
C ASP A 181 -3.43 -1.56 35.66
N LEU A 182 -2.74 -1.74 34.54
CA LEU A 182 -2.26 -0.61 33.74
C LEU A 182 -3.42 0.15 33.09
N LEU A 183 -4.52 -0.52 32.74
CA LEU A 183 -5.68 0.12 32.14
C LEU A 183 -6.39 1.05 33.14
N SER A 184 -6.75 0.52 34.32
CA SER A 184 -7.45 1.29 35.36
C SER A 184 -6.62 2.40 35.97
N THR A 185 -5.29 2.27 35.96
CA THR A 185 -4.38 3.29 36.54
C THR A 185 -3.85 4.31 35.53
N ALA A 186 -4.13 4.13 34.23
CA ALA A 186 -3.55 4.92 33.14
C ALA A 186 -3.71 6.44 33.32
N LEU A 187 -4.87 6.90 33.81
CA LEU A 187 -5.20 8.33 33.96
C LEU A 187 -5.07 8.87 35.38
N VAL A 188 -4.64 8.06 36.35
CA VAL A 188 -4.57 8.46 37.76
C VAL A 188 -3.18 8.32 38.37
N ASN A 189 -2.37 7.37 37.90
CA ASN A 189 -1.09 7.08 38.55
C ASN A 189 -0.07 8.20 38.26
N THR A 190 0.46 8.84 39.29
CA THR A 190 1.51 9.85 39.16
C THR A 190 2.79 9.37 39.81
N PHE A 191 3.93 9.93 39.39
CA PHE A 191 5.22 9.52 39.94
C PHE A 191 6.15 10.72 40.12
N THR A 192 6.74 10.85 41.30
CA THR A 192 7.77 11.86 41.56
C THR A 192 9.16 11.26 41.40
N ARG A 193 9.92 11.77 40.43
CA ARG A 193 11.28 11.33 40.12
C ARG A 193 12.29 12.42 40.49
N LYS A 194 13.33 12.07 41.23
CA LYS A 194 14.46 12.97 41.52
C LYS A 194 15.68 12.61 40.66
N VAL A 195 16.24 13.59 39.96
CA VAL A 195 17.49 13.46 39.19
C VAL A 195 18.42 14.60 39.58
N GLY A 196 19.43 14.29 40.40
CA GLY A 196 20.30 15.31 40.99
C GLY A 196 19.49 16.31 41.83
N LYS A 197 19.54 17.59 41.44
CA LYS A 197 18.78 18.68 42.09
C LYS A 197 17.38 18.88 41.53
N HIS A 198 17.04 18.26 40.40
CA HIS A 198 15.75 18.42 39.76
C HIS A 198 14.75 17.38 40.26
N THR A 199 13.52 17.83 40.52
CA THR A 199 12.38 16.98 40.84
C THR A 199 11.38 17.09 39.71
N TYR A 200 11.03 15.95 39.11
CA TYR A 200 10.04 15.83 38.05
C TYR A 200 8.80 15.18 38.62
N ASN A 201 7.64 15.81 38.42
CA ASN A 201 6.35 15.21 38.71
C ASN A 201 5.76 14.75 37.39
N LEU A 202 5.70 13.43 37.22
CA LEU A 202 5.20 12.81 36.00
C LEU A 202 3.68 12.77 36.08
N GLN A 203 3.01 13.28 35.05
CA GLN A 203 1.57 13.17 34.88
C GLN A 203 1.19 11.71 34.54
N PRO A 204 -0.10 11.33 34.66
CA PRO A 204 -0.48 9.94 34.48
C PRO A 204 -0.21 9.38 33.09
N LEU A 205 -0.62 10.11 32.08
CA LEU A 205 -0.58 9.63 30.70
C LEU A 205 -0.01 10.69 29.76
N ILE A 206 0.74 10.22 28.78
CA ILE A 206 1.02 10.95 27.56
C ILE A 206 0.59 10.11 26.36
N CYS A 207 -0.02 10.78 25.38
CA CYS A 207 -0.33 10.21 24.07
C CYS A 207 0.03 11.22 23.00
N GLY A 208 0.17 10.77 21.76
CA GLY A 208 0.46 11.64 20.64
C GLY A 208 -0.58 11.52 19.53
N PHE A 209 -0.80 12.64 18.86
CA PHE A 209 -1.84 12.81 17.87
C PHE A 209 -1.23 13.00 16.47
N THR A 210 -1.97 12.58 15.46
CA THR A 210 -1.88 13.09 14.09
C THR A 210 -3.13 13.95 13.83
N PRO A 211 -3.31 14.60 12.68
CA PRO A 211 -4.58 15.27 12.39
C PRO A 211 -5.79 14.31 12.37
N HIS A 212 -5.58 13.00 12.20
CA HIS A 212 -6.63 12.07 11.78
C HIS A 212 -6.88 10.88 12.72
N ASN A 213 -6.02 10.68 13.72
CA ASN A 213 -6.11 9.56 14.65
C ASN A 213 -6.89 9.90 15.94
N SER A 214 -7.24 8.92 16.78
CA SER A 214 -8.00 9.18 18.01
C SER A 214 -7.56 8.23 19.14
N PRO A 215 -6.33 8.40 19.68
CA PRO A 215 -5.76 7.50 20.68
C PRO A 215 -6.64 7.36 21.94
N LEU A 216 -7.26 8.44 22.40
CA LEU A 216 -8.11 8.40 23.59
C LEU A 216 -9.42 7.64 23.36
N THR A 217 -9.88 7.48 22.11
CA THR A 217 -11.00 6.57 21.85
C THR A 217 -10.63 5.14 22.14
N ALA A 218 -9.40 4.73 21.80
CA ALA A 218 -8.91 3.39 22.14
C ALA A 218 -8.91 3.15 23.65
N LEU A 219 -8.44 4.14 24.42
CA LEU A 219 -8.44 4.06 25.88
C LEU A 219 -9.87 3.98 26.43
N ALA A 220 -10.78 4.85 25.97
CA ALA A 220 -12.17 4.88 26.42
C ALA A 220 -12.91 3.57 26.10
N MET A 221 -12.72 3.04 24.89
CA MET A 221 -13.36 1.80 24.44
C MET A 221 -12.76 0.55 25.11
N SER A 222 -11.50 0.62 25.53
CA SER A 222 -10.89 -0.42 26.39
C SER A 222 -11.40 -0.40 27.82
N GLY A 223 -12.14 0.65 28.23
CA GLY A 223 -12.65 0.80 29.58
C GLY A 223 -11.76 1.61 30.52
N GLY A 224 -10.81 2.39 29.97
CA GLY A 224 -10.07 3.38 30.76
C GLY A 224 -11.00 4.44 31.35
N GLN A 225 -10.59 5.03 32.47
CA GLN A 225 -11.37 5.99 33.25
C GLN A 225 -10.45 7.03 33.88
N GLY A 226 -10.94 8.26 34.00
CA GLY A 226 -10.25 9.35 34.68
C GLY A 226 -10.22 10.67 33.91
N GLU A 227 -9.69 11.68 34.57
CA GLU A 227 -9.56 13.02 34.00
C GLU A 227 -8.34 13.15 33.10
N ILE A 228 -8.54 13.75 31.92
CA ILE A 228 -7.46 14.07 31.01
C ILE A 228 -7.74 15.37 30.26
N ALA A 229 -6.70 16.18 30.10
CA ALA A 229 -6.67 17.34 29.22
C ALA A 229 -5.52 17.14 28.22
N PRO A 230 -5.75 16.43 27.10
CA PRO A 230 -4.67 16.12 26.17
C PRO A 230 -4.20 17.38 25.44
N ASP A 231 -2.89 17.46 25.23
CA ASP A 231 -2.30 18.43 24.30
C ASP A 231 -2.24 17.78 22.90
N GLU A 232 -3.23 18.11 22.06
CA GLU A 232 -3.32 17.58 20.69
C GLU A 232 -2.18 18.03 19.76
N SER A 233 -1.34 18.98 20.18
CA SER A 233 -0.13 19.37 19.44
C SER A 233 1.03 18.38 19.63
N VAL A 234 0.97 17.52 20.66
CA VAL A 234 1.97 16.49 20.90
C VAL A 234 1.87 15.43 19.82
N THR A 235 2.89 15.31 18.97
CA THR A 235 2.96 14.26 17.95
C THR A 235 3.22 12.89 18.59
N GLN A 236 2.87 11.81 17.88
CA GLN A 236 3.21 10.44 18.30
C GLN A 236 4.70 10.26 18.60
N TYR A 237 5.60 10.83 17.78
CA TYR A 237 7.04 10.80 18.07
C TYR A 237 7.42 11.60 19.32
N SER A 238 6.84 12.79 19.51
CA SER A 238 7.10 13.63 20.70
C SER A 238 6.64 12.94 21.99
N ALA A 239 5.48 12.29 21.99
CA ALA A 239 4.98 11.53 23.12
C ALA A 239 5.95 10.40 23.53
N TYR A 240 6.44 9.64 22.54
CA TYR A 240 7.44 8.60 22.73
C TYR A 240 8.75 9.15 23.32
N GLU A 241 9.30 10.24 22.77
CA GLU A 241 10.54 10.86 23.28
C GLU A 241 10.38 11.38 24.71
N LYS A 242 9.24 12.02 25.02
CA LYS A 242 8.91 12.49 26.38
C LYS A 242 8.77 11.34 27.38
N PHE A 243 8.18 10.22 26.97
CA PHE A 243 8.11 9.00 27.78
C PHE A 243 9.51 8.40 28.00
N LEU A 244 10.34 8.32 26.97
CA LEU A 244 11.71 7.83 27.07
C LEU A 244 12.58 8.66 28.02
N ALA A 245 12.47 9.99 27.94
CA ALA A 245 13.17 10.92 28.82
C ALA A 245 12.83 10.68 30.31
N ASN A 246 11.67 10.07 30.57
CA ASN A 246 11.18 9.69 31.90
C ASN A 246 11.05 10.92 32.82
N THR A 247 10.58 12.03 32.27
CA THR A 247 10.41 13.31 32.97
C THR A 247 9.02 13.91 32.82
N THR A 248 8.17 13.33 31.97
CA THR A 248 6.86 13.91 31.63
C THR A 248 5.69 13.08 32.12
N ALA A 249 5.65 11.78 31.83
CA ALA A 249 4.49 10.94 32.16
C ALA A 249 4.89 9.53 32.58
N VAL A 250 4.03 8.91 33.38
CA VAL A 250 4.17 7.52 33.86
C VAL A 250 3.81 6.51 32.76
N THR A 251 2.70 6.76 32.08
CA THR A 251 2.16 5.87 31.05
C THR A 251 2.27 6.52 29.67
N LEU A 252 2.77 5.77 28.68
CA LEU A 252 2.64 6.10 27.26
C LEU A 252 1.46 5.34 26.68
N LEU A 253 0.49 6.05 26.13
CA LEU A 253 -0.43 5.49 25.15
C LEU A 253 0.24 5.64 23.77
N GLY A 254 0.80 4.54 23.32
CA GLY A 254 1.55 4.43 22.08
C GLY A 254 0.84 3.57 21.04
N THR A 255 1.59 3.21 20.02
CA THR A 255 1.13 2.38 18.90
C THR A 255 2.06 1.18 18.68
N GLN A 256 1.81 0.39 17.63
CA GLN A 256 2.69 -0.70 17.21
C GLN A 256 4.14 -0.27 16.96
N ARG A 257 4.35 0.98 16.53
CA ARG A 257 5.70 1.58 16.40
C ARG A 257 6.44 1.60 17.73
N ASP A 258 5.74 2.01 18.78
CA ASP A 258 6.31 2.15 20.12
C ASP A 258 6.55 0.77 20.73
N MET A 259 5.67 -0.20 20.47
CA MET A 259 5.88 -1.60 20.84
C MET A 259 7.23 -2.14 20.33
N TYR A 260 7.53 -2.01 19.02
CA TYR A 260 8.82 -2.43 18.49
C TYR A 260 10.00 -1.66 19.11
N ARG A 261 9.90 -0.33 19.17
CA ARG A 261 11.01 0.54 19.61
C ARG A 261 11.34 0.35 21.09
N LEU A 262 10.33 0.21 21.93
CA LEU A 262 10.48 -0.02 23.36
C LEU A 262 11.02 -1.43 23.63
N ALA A 263 10.49 -2.46 22.96
CA ALA A 263 11.01 -3.83 23.07
C ALA A 263 12.50 -3.90 22.74
N LYS A 264 12.93 -3.23 21.66
CA LYS A 264 14.36 -3.16 21.29
C LYS A 264 15.22 -2.48 22.37
N ARG A 265 14.68 -1.44 23.02
CA ARG A 265 15.39 -0.73 24.09
C ARG A 265 15.47 -1.57 25.37
N GLU A 266 14.40 -2.25 25.75
CA GLU A 266 14.36 -3.22 26.87
C GLU A 266 15.39 -4.34 26.65
N GLN A 267 15.37 -4.99 25.49
CA GLN A 267 16.31 -6.07 25.13
C GLN A 267 17.77 -5.61 25.17
N SER A 268 18.04 -4.34 24.84
CA SER A 268 19.39 -3.76 24.90
C SER A 268 19.79 -3.22 26.28
N GLY A 269 18.92 -3.34 27.30
CA GLY A 269 19.15 -2.82 28.65
C GLY A 269 19.19 -1.28 28.74
N LYS A 270 18.72 -0.57 27.71
CA LYS A 270 18.72 0.92 27.67
C LYS A 270 17.60 1.52 28.50
N ILE A 271 16.54 0.76 28.73
CA ILE A 271 15.45 1.07 29.64
C ILE A 271 15.14 -0.18 30.47
N GLU A 272 14.52 0.01 31.62
CA GLU A 272 13.98 -1.10 32.41
C GLU A 272 12.82 -1.79 31.68
N ASN A 273 12.42 -2.94 32.22
CA ASN A 273 11.24 -3.67 31.76
C ASN A 273 9.97 -2.81 31.92
N LEU A 274 9.12 -2.88 30.91
CA LEU A 274 7.85 -2.18 30.87
C LEU A 274 6.71 -3.15 31.12
N THR A 275 5.74 -2.68 31.91
CA THR A 275 4.40 -3.22 31.92
C THR A 275 3.69 -2.78 30.63
N PHE A 276 2.95 -3.70 30.03
CA PHE A 276 2.31 -3.55 28.73
C PHE A 276 0.83 -3.91 28.82
N TYR A 277 -0.02 -3.18 28.12
CA TYR A 277 -1.44 -3.52 27.97
C TYR A 277 -1.93 -3.14 26.57
N PRO A 278 -2.43 -4.07 25.74
CA PRO A 278 -3.03 -3.74 24.45
C PRO A 278 -4.42 -3.11 24.66
N LEU A 279 -4.71 -2.03 23.95
CA LEU A 279 -6.04 -1.41 23.99
C LEU A 279 -6.96 -2.09 22.98
N TYR A 280 -8.08 -2.62 23.46
CA TYR A 280 -9.08 -3.35 22.70
C TYR A 280 -10.28 -2.48 22.32
N GLY A 281 -11.07 -2.97 21.37
CA GLY A 281 -12.36 -2.38 20.98
C GLY A 281 -12.27 -1.24 19.95
N TYR A 282 -11.08 -0.76 19.58
CA TYR A 282 -10.95 0.35 18.63
C TYR A 282 -9.62 0.37 17.87
N THR A 283 -9.67 0.68 16.57
CA THR A 283 -8.52 1.21 15.83
C THR A 283 -8.98 2.04 14.64
N ASP A 284 -8.37 3.21 14.44
CA ASP A 284 -8.47 4.02 13.22
C ASP A 284 -7.18 4.03 12.41
N LEU A 285 -6.18 3.27 12.86
CA LEU A 285 -4.89 3.14 12.22
C LEU A 285 -5.00 2.12 11.08
N VAL A 286 -5.82 2.40 10.07
CA VAL A 286 -6.12 1.46 8.98
C VAL A 286 -5.79 2.09 7.64
N GLN A 287 -5.10 1.34 6.79
CA GLN A 287 -4.81 1.75 5.42
C GLN A 287 -5.64 0.93 4.43
N TYR A 288 -6.10 1.62 3.39
CA TYR A 288 -7.01 1.11 2.39
C TYR A 288 -6.45 1.33 0.99
N LEU A 289 -6.89 0.51 0.04
CA LEU A 289 -6.69 0.70 -1.38
C LEU A 289 -8.03 1.02 -2.07
N GLY A 290 -8.04 2.04 -2.92
CA GLY A 290 -9.16 2.40 -3.77
C GLY A 290 -8.78 2.34 -5.25
N VAL A 291 -9.77 2.04 -6.10
CA VAL A 291 -9.61 2.08 -7.57
C VAL A 291 -10.26 3.33 -8.10
N SER A 292 -9.55 4.06 -8.95
CA SER A 292 -10.08 5.26 -9.59
C SER A 292 -11.24 4.93 -10.52
N SER A 293 -12.28 5.75 -10.51
CA SER A 293 -13.39 5.68 -11.48
C SER A 293 -12.94 5.97 -12.91
N SER A 294 -11.75 6.56 -13.09
CA SER A 294 -11.15 6.82 -14.40
C SER A 294 -10.13 5.76 -14.84
N ALA A 295 -9.99 4.64 -14.12
CA ALA A 295 -9.01 3.59 -14.46
C ALA A 295 -9.24 2.92 -15.82
N GLY A 296 -10.46 3.02 -16.39
CA GLY A 296 -10.76 2.57 -17.75
C GLY A 296 -10.41 1.10 -17.97
N GLU A 297 -9.62 0.81 -19.02
CA GLU A 297 -9.14 -0.53 -19.36
C GLU A 297 -8.27 -1.19 -18.27
N LYS A 298 -7.69 -0.40 -17.36
CA LYS A 298 -6.85 -0.90 -16.25
C LYS A 298 -7.65 -1.41 -15.07
N THR A 299 -8.97 -1.17 -15.04
CA THR A 299 -9.84 -1.47 -13.87
C THR A 299 -9.69 -2.91 -13.40
N GLN A 300 -9.72 -3.88 -14.31
CA GLN A 300 -9.60 -5.29 -13.93
C GLN A 300 -8.25 -5.59 -13.25
N SER A 301 -7.14 -5.11 -13.83
CA SER A 301 -5.81 -5.30 -13.25
C SER A 301 -5.61 -4.53 -11.93
N CYS A 302 -6.28 -3.39 -11.76
CA CYS A 302 -6.34 -2.68 -10.49
C CYS A 302 -7.04 -3.52 -9.41
N MET A 303 -8.19 -4.14 -9.73
CA MET A 303 -8.91 -5.01 -8.81
C MET A 303 -8.11 -6.28 -8.44
N GLU A 304 -7.40 -6.86 -9.42
CA GLU A 304 -6.48 -7.99 -9.23
C GLU A 304 -5.32 -7.60 -8.29
N PHE A 305 -4.76 -6.39 -8.43
CA PHE A 305 -3.72 -5.89 -7.55
C PHE A 305 -4.23 -5.71 -6.11
N LEU A 306 -5.42 -5.13 -5.92
CA LEU A 306 -6.07 -5.02 -4.60
C LEU A 306 -6.23 -6.41 -3.95
N GLN A 307 -6.72 -7.39 -4.70
CA GLN A 307 -6.88 -8.77 -4.23
C GLN A 307 -5.52 -9.37 -3.85
N PHE A 308 -4.49 -9.13 -4.65
CA PHE A 308 -3.14 -9.60 -4.38
C PHE A 308 -2.57 -9.00 -3.09
N VAL A 309 -2.74 -7.69 -2.85
CA VAL A 309 -2.26 -7.04 -1.61
C VAL A 309 -3.02 -7.54 -0.38
N ALA A 310 -4.33 -7.79 -0.52
CA ALA A 310 -5.17 -8.36 0.53
C ALA A 310 -4.98 -9.87 0.74
N SER A 311 -4.31 -10.57 -0.18
CA SER A 311 -4.10 -12.02 -0.08
C SER A 311 -3.28 -12.41 1.14
N GLU A 312 -3.53 -13.61 1.66
CA GLU A 312 -2.80 -14.16 2.80
C GLU A 312 -1.27 -14.10 2.59
N GLN A 313 -0.78 -14.42 1.38
CA GLN A 313 0.64 -14.36 1.06
C GLN A 313 1.22 -12.94 1.25
N SER A 314 0.50 -11.91 0.84
CA SER A 314 0.94 -10.52 1.00
C SER A 314 0.85 -10.09 2.45
N GLN A 315 -0.30 -10.32 3.07
CA GLN A 315 -0.59 -9.99 4.45
C GLN A 315 0.39 -10.65 5.44
N ARG A 316 0.84 -11.90 5.18
CA ARG A 316 1.86 -12.57 6.00
C ARG A 316 3.20 -11.85 6.06
N THR A 317 3.52 -11.00 5.09
CA THR A 317 4.76 -10.21 5.10
C THR A 317 4.65 -8.90 5.89
N LEU A 318 3.49 -8.58 6.47
CA LEU A 318 3.32 -7.40 7.32
C LEU A 318 4.17 -7.46 8.60
N VAL A 319 4.61 -8.65 9.03
CA VAL A 319 5.62 -8.82 10.11
C VAL A 319 6.89 -8.03 9.84
N ASN A 320 7.28 -7.90 8.57
CA ASN A 320 8.51 -7.22 8.17
C ASN A 320 8.44 -5.70 8.37
N VAL A 321 7.23 -5.16 8.55
CA VAL A 321 6.99 -3.74 8.82
C VAL A 321 6.26 -3.51 10.14
N SER A 322 6.14 -4.54 10.99
CA SER A 322 5.49 -4.46 12.31
C SER A 322 4.08 -3.85 12.19
N MET A 323 3.33 -4.32 11.19
CA MET A 323 1.93 -3.98 10.94
C MET A 323 1.05 -5.22 11.14
N PHE A 324 -0.23 -5.01 11.41
CA PHE A 324 -1.18 -6.09 11.64
C PHE A 324 -1.99 -6.38 10.39
N SER A 325 -2.34 -7.65 10.21
CA SER A 325 -3.22 -8.06 9.12
C SER A 325 -4.67 -7.74 9.45
N VAL A 326 -5.41 -7.31 8.43
CA VAL A 326 -6.86 -7.15 8.49
C VAL A 326 -7.61 -8.47 8.27
N ALA A 327 -6.88 -9.56 8.00
CA ALA A 327 -7.42 -10.88 7.71
C ALA A 327 -7.58 -11.77 8.95
N GLU A 328 -8.47 -12.76 8.88
CA GLU A 328 -8.88 -13.65 9.98
C GLU A 328 -7.86 -14.75 10.33
N TYR A 329 -6.64 -14.35 10.66
CA TYR A 329 -5.62 -15.26 11.21
C TYR A 329 -4.57 -14.50 12.02
N SER A 330 -3.80 -15.25 12.81
CA SER A 330 -2.67 -14.72 13.58
C SER A 330 -1.42 -14.58 12.72
N LEU A 331 -0.77 -13.44 12.81
CA LEU A 331 0.45 -13.11 12.09
C LEU A 331 1.69 -13.28 12.98
N TYR A 332 1.55 -13.04 14.28
CA TYR A 332 2.68 -12.96 15.21
C TYR A 332 2.73 -14.13 16.19
N THR A 333 3.92 -14.34 16.75
CA THR A 333 4.18 -15.30 17.84
C THR A 333 4.77 -14.62 19.08
N ASP A 334 5.16 -13.35 18.98
CA ASP A 334 5.59 -12.54 20.11
C ASP A 334 4.39 -12.17 20.99
N GLU A 335 4.50 -12.39 22.29
CA GLU A 335 3.39 -12.25 23.25
C GLU A 335 2.68 -10.89 23.17
N ARG A 336 3.42 -9.78 23.04
CA ARG A 336 2.81 -8.44 22.98
C ARG A 336 2.04 -8.22 21.68
N TYR A 337 2.57 -8.75 20.58
CA TYR A 337 1.88 -8.68 19.29
C TYR A 337 0.67 -9.62 19.24
N VAL A 338 0.79 -10.85 19.75
CA VAL A 338 -0.32 -11.81 19.84
C VAL A 338 -1.48 -11.21 20.65
N ALA A 339 -1.19 -10.67 21.84
CA ALA A 339 -2.21 -10.01 22.65
C ALA A 339 -2.86 -8.83 21.90
N SER A 340 -2.07 -8.06 21.15
CA SER A 340 -2.62 -6.97 20.32
C SER A 340 -3.49 -7.46 19.14
N GLU A 341 -3.20 -8.63 18.57
CA GLU A 341 -4.00 -9.23 17.48
C GLU A 341 -5.38 -9.66 17.93
N GLU A 342 -5.49 -10.22 19.14
CA GLU A 342 -6.75 -10.74 19.68
C GLU A 342 -7.87 -9.68 19.66
N GLY A 343 -7.52 -8.44 20.02
CA GLY A 343 -8.44 -7.31 20.07
C GLY A 343 -8.95 -6.80 18.73
N LEU A 344 -8.32 -7.18 17.60
CA LEU A 344 -8.70 -6.68 16.27
C LEU A 344 -10.02 -7.26 15.77
N SER A 345 -10.36 -8.49 16.20
CA SER A 345 -11.57 -9.19 15.80
C SER A 345 -12.85 -8.47 16.21
N SER A 346 -12.83 -7.77 17.35
CA SER A 346 -13.97 -7.04 17.92
C SER A 346 -13.80 -5.52 17.88
N ALA A 347 -12.79 -5.01 17.17
CA ALA A 347 -12.51 -3.59 17.12
C ALA A 347 -13.58 -2.83 16.31
N TYR A 348 -14.07 -1.71 16.84
CA TYR A 348 -14.73 -0.71 16.01
C TYR A 348 -13.68 -0.01 15.14
N VAL A 349 -13.91 -0.02 13.83
CA VAL A 349 -13.09 0.67 12.84
C VAL A 349 -13.94 1.78 12.21
N PRO A 350 -13.61 3.06 12.42
CA PRO A 350 -14.41 4.15 11.89
C PRO A 350 -14.29 4.19 10.37
N ASN A 351 -15.37 4.63 9.72
CA ASN A 351 -15.42 4.74 8.28
C ASN A 351 -14.32 5.68 7.74
N VAL A 352 -13.55 5.22 6.75
CA VAL A 352 -12.40 5.95 6.19
C VAL A 352 -12.81 7.26 5.49
N PHE A 353 -14.05 7.34 5.02
CA PHE A 353 -14.62 8.51 4.37
C PHE A 353 -15.13 9.57 5.34
N GLY A 354 -15.00 9.35 6.66
CA GLY A 354 -15.27 10.38 7.67
C GLY A 354 -14.34 11.58 7.53
N ASP A 355 -14.91 12.79 7.64
CA ASP A 355 -14.17 14.05 7.54
C ASP A 355 -13.48 14.45 8.86
N ALA A 356 -12.79 15.59 8.84
CA ALA A 356 -12.10 16.13 10.01
C ALA A 356 -13.07 16.45 11.17
N THR A 357 -14.32 16.81 10.88
CA THR A 357 -15.35 17.06 11.88
C THR A 357 -15.74 15.77 12.59
N ALA A 358 -15.86 14.66 11.87
CA ALA A 358 -16.10 13.34 12.46
C ALA A 358 -14.97 12.92 13.41
N VAL A 359 -13.70 13.15 13.04
CA VAL A 359 -12.54 12.90 13.91
C VAL A 359 -12.61 13.76 15.17
N ALA A 360 -12.84 15.06 15.02
CA ALA A 360 -12.90 16.00 16.14
C ALA A 360 -14.03 15.68 17.13
N ASN A 361 -15.22 15.33 16.62
CA ASN A 361 -16.36 14.92 17.45
C ASN A 361 -16.05 13.64 18.22
N GLN A 362 -15.41 12.67 17.56
CA GLN A 362 -15.01 11.44 18.21
C GLN A 362 -13.99 11.65 19.33
N ARG A 363 -13.00 12.55 19.14
CA ARG A 363 -12.04 12.91 20.20
C ARG A 363 -12.74 13.53 21.41
N LYS A 364 -13.71 14.42 21.19
CA LYS A 364 -14.51 15.03 22.25
C LYS A 364 -15.33 13.98 23.01
N GLU A 365 -15.98 13.07 22.29
CA GLU A 365 -16.76 11.97 22.88
C GLU A 365 -15.89 11.04 23.72
N ALA A 366 -14.68 10.73 23.27
CA ALA A 366 -13.72 9.92 24.01
C ALA A 366 -13.36 10.58 25.35
N ILE A 367 -13.07 11.89 25.37
CA ILE A 367 -12.78 12.62 26.62
C ILE A 367 -13.99 12.61 27.55
N SER A 368 -15.20 12.81 27.02
CA SER A 368 -16.42 12.73 27.83
C SER A 368 -16.62 11.33 28.44
N THR A 369 -16.42 10.28 27.63
CA THR A 369 -16.56 8.89 28.06
C THR A 369 -15.58 8.51 29.16
N LEU A 370 -14.32 8.97 29.06
CA LEU A 370 -13.29 8.73 30.08
C LEU A 370 -13.65 9.34 31.45
N ARG A 371 -14.43 10.44 31.47
CA ARG A 371 -14.86 11.11 32.71
C ARG A 371 -16.11 10.51 33.36
N LEU A 372 -16.99 9.92 32.55
CA LEU A 372 -18.32 9.46 33.00
C LEU A 372 -18.30 8.04 33.58
N LYS A 373 -17.32 7.25 33.18
CA LYS A 373 -17.12 5.90 33.68
C LYS A 373 -16.16 5.93 34.86
#